data_AF-A0A1V1T1S7-F1
#
_entry.id   AF-A0A1V1T1S7-F1
#
_cell.length_a   1.000
_cell.length_b   1.000
_cell.length_c   1.000
_cell.angle_alpha   90.00
_cell.angle_beta   90.00
_cell.angle_gamma   90.00
#
_symmetry.space_group_name_H-M   'P 1'
#
loop_
_entity.id
_entity.type
_entity.pdbx_description
1 polymer ?
#
loop_
_entity_poly.entity_id
_entity_poly.type
_entity_poly.pdbx_seq_one_letter_code
_entity_poly.pdbx_strand_id
1 'polypeptide(L)'
;MAAVYKALSKSANDKDDAPTNGVKRNKQRVLILTSRGVTYRHRHLLKDLASMMPHGRVDAKYDQKKRLGELNELAELYNCNK
;
A
#
# COMPACT_ATOMS: atom_id res chain seq x y z
N MET A 1 9.53 32.03 23.54
CA MET A 1 9.80 31.82 22.10
C MET A 1 10.43 30.46 21.75
N ALA A 2 11.11 29.75 22.68
CA ALA A 2 11.70 28.43 22.40
C ALA A 2 10.70 27.29 22.13
N ALA A 3 9.49 27.35 22.71
CA ALA A 3 8.45 26.33 22.51
C ALA A 3 7.90 26.31 21.08
N VAL A 4 7.82 27.47 20.42
CA VAL A 4 7.32 27.60 19.04
C VAL A 4 8.33 27.03 18.04
N TYR A 5 9.62 27.26 18.27
CA TYR A 5 10.70 26.71 17.44
C TYR A 5 10.78 25.17 17.54
N LYS A 6 10.50 24.59 18.71
CA LYS A 6 10.45 23.13 18.92
C LYS A 6 9.21 22.48 18.29
N ALA A 7 8.10 23.21 18.18
CA ALA A 7 6.90 22.74 17.50
C ALA A 7 7.08 22.74 15.97
N LEU A 8 7.68 23.80 15.41
CA LEU A 8 7.97 23.87 13.96
C LEU A 8 9.08 22.90 13.50
N SER A 9 10.04 22.54 14.37
CA SER A 9 11.07 21.56 14.00
C SER A 9 10.58 20.11 14.06
N LYS A 10 9.45 19.83 14.73
CA LYS A 10 8.84 18.49 14.79
C LYS A 10 8.11 18.12 13.50
N SER A 11 7.66 19.08 12.71
CA SER A 11 7.07 18.84 11.38
C SER A 11 8.09 18.58 10.27
N ALA A 12 9.39 18.74 10.55
CA ALA A 12 10.48 18.44 9.60
C ALA A 12 11.18 17.10 9.91
N ASN A 13 10.69 16.34 10.89
CA ASN A 13 11.32 15.11 11.35
C ASN A 13 10.30 13.96 11.32
N ASP A 14 9.82 13.65 10.12
CA ASP A 14 9.47 12.26 9.84
C ASP A 14 10.82 11.53 9.83
N LYS A 15 11.14 10.89 10.96
CA LYS A 15 12.35 10.10 11.09
C LYS A 15 12.17 8.90 10.17
N ASP A 16 12.55 9.08 8.91
CA ASP A 16 13.00 7.99 8.07
C ASP A 16 14.07 7.23 8.87
N ASP A 17 13.70 6.03 9.30
CA ASP A 17 14.60 5.08 9.94
C ASP A 17 15.86 4.95 9.09
N ALA A 18 16.94 5.59 9.54
CA ALA A 18 18.26 5.38 8.98
C ALA A 18 18.60 3.88 9.18
N PRO A 19 18.80 3.10 8.11
CA PRO A 19 19.17 1.71 8.28
C PRO A 19 20.61 1.66 8.78
N THR A 20 20.83 1.15 9.99
CA THR A 20 22.15 0.79 10.52
C THR A 20 22.86 -0.29 9.68
N ASN A 21 22.20 -0.83 8.66
CA ASN A 21 22.74 -1.74 7.65
C ASN A 21 22.07 -1.50 6.29
N GLY A 22 22.42 -0.42 5.59
CA GLY A 22 22.40 -0.24 4.11
C GLY A 22 21.19 -0.62 3.23
N VAL A 23 20.18 -1.31 3.72
CA VAL A 23 19.05 -1.84 2.95
C VAL A 23 17.79 -1.18 3.48
N LYS A 24 17.31 -0.16 2.76
CA LYS A 24 15.98 0.41 3.00
C LYS A 24 14.95 -0.69 2.70
N ARG A 25 14.36 -1.30 3.73
CA ARG A 25 13.21 -2.20 3.57
C ARG A 25 12.00 -1.34 3.21
N ASN A 26 11.37 -1.63 2.07
CA ASN A 26 10.16 -0.94 1.65
C ASN A 26 9.04 -1.21 2.67
N LYS A 27 8.58 -0.17 3.36
CA LYS A 27 7.53 -0.28 4.40
C LYS A 27 6.11 -0.29 3.80
N GLN A 28 5.99 -0.08 2.50
CA GLN A 28 4.69 -0.02 1.82
C GLN A 28 4.10 -1.41 1.65
N ARG A 29 2.80 -1.56 1.91
CA ARG A 29 2.03 -2.77 1.60
C ARG A 29 0.91 -2.41 0.62
N VAL A 30 0.88 -3.07 -0.53
CA VAL A 30 -0.07 -2.78 -1.61
C VAL A 30 -1.08 -3.92 -1.72
N LEU A 31 -2.36 -3.58 -1.81
CA LEU A 31 -3.42 -4.55 -2.09
C LEU A 31 -3.64 -4.65 -3.61
N ILE A 32 -3.54 -5.86 -4.15
CA ILE A 32 -3.77 -6.14 -5.57
C ILE A 32 -5.05 -6.98 -5.67
N LEU A 33 -6.07 -6.42 -6.31
CA LEU A 33 -7.36 -7.07 -6.50
C LEU A 33 -7.90 -6.77 -7.90
N THR A 34 -8.85 -7.59 -8.35
CA THR A 34 -9.58 -7.38 -9.62
C THR A 34 -11.08 -7.48 -9.40
N SER A 35 -11.85 -6.84 -10.27
CA SER A 35 -13.29 -7.05 -10.31
C SER A 35 -13.65 -8.40 -10.92
N ARG A 36 -14.86 -8.90 -10.64
CA ARG A 36 -15.43 -10.06 -11.36
C ARG A 36 -15.67 -9.72 -12.83
N GLY A 37 -15.43 -10.70 -13.69
CA GLY A 37 -15.56 -10.56 -15.15
C GLY A 37 -14.27 -10.16 -15.90
N VAL A 38 -13.10 -10.23 -15.26
CA VAL A 38 -11.81 -10.03 -15.96
C VAL A 38 -11.50 -11.16 -16.94
N THR A 39 -10.98 -10.78 -18.12
CA THR A 39 -10.59 -11.71 -19.20
C THR A 39 -9.31 -12.48 -18.88
N TYR A 40 -8.97 -13.48 -19.71
CA TYR A 40 -7.71 -14.22 -19.58
C TYR A 40 -6.49 -13.28 -19.59
N ARG A 41 -6.44 -12.32 -20.53
CA ARG A 41 -5.32 -11.37 -20.65
C ARG A 41 -5.10 -10.55 -19.38
N HIS A 42 -6.17 -10.04 -18.77
CA HIS A 42 -6.07 -9.26 -17.53
C HIS A 42 -5.56 -10.09 -16.34
N ARG A 43 -5.89 -11.39 -16.30
CA ARG A 43 -5.37 -12.30 -15.27
C ARG A 43 -3.86 -12.52 -15.41
N HIS A 44 -3.33 -12.60 -16.63
CA HIS A 44 -1.89 -12.71 -16.86
C HIS A 44 -1.17 -11.42 -16.48
N LEU A 45 -1.69 -10.27 -16.92
CA LEU A 45 -1.14 -8.98 -16.52
C LEU A 45 -1.06 -8.82 -15.00
N LEU A 46 -2.08 -9.26 -14.26
CA LEU A 46 -2.06 -9.18 -12.79
C LEU A 46 -1.00 -10.10 -12.17
N LYS A 47 -0.78 -11.29 -12.73
CA LYS A 47 0.31 -12.17 -12.29
C LYS A 47 1.68 -11.53 -12.53
N ASP A 48 1.85 -10.89 -13.68
CA ASP A 48 3.09 -10.19 -14.01
C ASP A 48 3.32 -9.03 -13.03
N LEU A 49 2.29 -8.23 -12.75
CA LEU A 49 2.35 -7.14 -11.75
C LEU A 49 2.63 -7.66 -10.33
N ALA A 50 2.03 -8.78 -9.92
CA ALA A 50 2.30 -9.40 -8.64
C ALA A 50 3.75 -9.91 -8.54
N SER A 51 4.34 -10.37 -9.65
CA SER A 51 5.75 -10.81 -9.68
C SER A 51 6.73 -9.64 -9.55
N MET A 52 6.36 -8.45 -10.05
CA MET A 52 7.19 -7.24 -9.97
C MET A 52 7.15 -6.59 -8.58
N MET A 53 6.05 -6.74 -7.84
CA MET A 53 5.84 -6.09 -6.55
C MET A 53 5.91 -7.10 -5.40
N PRO A 54 7.08 -7.34 -4.77
CA PRO A 54 7.22 -8.32 -3.69
C PRO A 54 6.47 -7.93 -2.41
N HIS A 55 6.05 -6.66 -2.31
CA HIS A 55 5.28 -6.09 -1.21
C HIS A 55 3.77 -6.00 -1.53
N GLY A 56 3.35 -6.49 -2.70
CA GLY A 56 1.96 -6.59 -3.12
C GLY A 56 1.32 -7.88 -2.63
N ARG A 57 0.13 -7.78 -2.03
CA ARG A 57 -0.69 -8.92 -1.65
C ARG A 57 -1.84 -9.07 -2.65
N VAL A 58 -1.93 -10.24 -3.28
CA VAL A 58 -3.05 -10.57 -4.17
C VAL A 58 -4.23 -11.09 -3.34
N ASP A 59 -5.40 -10.50 -3.54
CA ASP A 59 -6.65 -10.92 -2.91
C ASP A 59 -7.64 -11.52 -3.92
N ALA A 60 -8.72 -12.11 -3.41
CA ALA A 60 -9.82 -12.62 -4.21
C ALA A 60 -10.49 -11.52 -5.06
N LYS A 61 -11.21 -11.95 -6.10
CA LYS A 61 -11.92 -11.02 -6.99
C LYS A 61 -13.06 -10.32 -6.26
N TYR A 62 -13.06 -9.00 -6.31
CA TYR A 62 -14.12 -8.15 -5.78
C TYR A 62 -15.38 -8.23 -6.65
N ASP A 63 -16.53 -8.47 -6.02
CA ASP A 63 -17.78 -8.80 -6.71
C ASP A 63 -18.51 -7.57 -7.22
N GLN A 64 -18.53 -6.50 -6.43
CA GLN A 64 -19.26 -5.28 -6.76
C GLN A 64 -18.41 -4.35 -7.63
N LYS A 65 -18.99 -3.72 -8.66
CA LYS A 65 -18.26 -2.76 -9.51
C LYS A 65 -18.49 -1.29 -9.12
N LYS A 66 -19.58 -1.01 -8.40
CA LYS A 66 -20.06 0.35 -8.14
C LYS A 66 -19.79 0.85 -6.72
N ARG A 67 -19.80 -0.05 -5.73
CA ARG A 67 -19.51 0.30 -4.34
C ARG A 67 -18.02 0.12 -4.09
N LEU A 68 -17.24 1.20 -4.15
CA LEU A 68 -15.79 1.15 -3.96
C LEU A 68 -15.35 1.46 -2.53
N GLY A 69 -16.26 1.95 -1.66
CA GLY A 69 -15.93 2.28 -0.26
C GLY A 69 -15.46 1.08 0.56
N GLU A 70 -16.01 -0.11 0.28
CA GLU A 70 -15.61 -1.38 0.95
C GLU A 70 -14.14 -1.74 0.67
N LEU A 71 -13.54 -1.22 -0.41
CA LEU A 71 -12.12 -1.46 -0.72
C LEU A 71 -11.19 -0.78 0.29
N ASN A 72 -11.61 0.34 0.88
CA ASN A 72 -10.82 1.02 1.91
C ASN A 72 -10.81 0.18 3.20
N GLU A 73 -11.97 -0.35 3.60
CA GLU A 73 -12.08 -1.25 4.76
C GLU A 73 -11.26 -2.53 4.54
N LEU A 74 -11.27 -3.07 3.32
CA LEU A 74 -10.45 -4.23 2.93
C LEU A 74 -8.95 -3.92 2.98
N ALA A 75 -8.55 -2.73 2.52
CA ALA A 75 -7.17 -2.28 2.60
C ALA A 75 -6.71 -2.13 4.06
N GLU A 76 -7.56 -1.57 4.93
CA GLU A 76 -7.30 -1.48 6.37
C GLU A 76 -7.19 -2.85 7.03
N LEU A 77 -8.06 -3.81 6.69
CA LEU A 77 -8.00 -5.18 7.21
C LEU A 77 -6.67 -5.87 6.90
N TYR A 78 -6.12 -5.64 5.71
CA TYR A 78 -4.84 -6.20 5.30
C TYR A 78 -3.62 -5.35 5.67
N ASN A 79 -3.82 -4.23 6.39
CA ASN A 79 -2.82 -3.21 6.66
C ASN A 79 -2.07 -2.79 5.37
N CYS A 80 -2.79 -2.71 4.26
CA CYS A 80 -2.31 -2.08 3.04
C CYS A 80 -2.39 -0.57 3.25
N ASN A 81 -1.33 0.14 2.87
CA ASN A 81 -0.87 1.35 3.55
C ASN A 81 -1.97 2.34 4.00
N LYS A 82 -1.96 2.66 5.30
CA LYS A 82 -2.45 3.94 5.84
C LYS A 82 -1.52 5.08 5.43
#